data_AF-A0A962LVE4-F1
#
_entry.id   AF-A0A962LVE4-F1
#
_cell.length_a   1.000
_cell.length_b   1.000
_cell.length_c   1.000
_cell.angle_alpha   90.00
_cell.angle_beta   90.00
_cell.angle_gamma   90.00
#
_symmetry.space_group_name_H-M   'P 1'
#
loop_
_entity.id
_entity.type
_entity.pdbx_description
1 polymer ?
#
loop_
_entity_poly.entity_id
_entity_poly.type
_entity_poly.pdbx_seq_one_letter_code
_entity_poly.pdbx_strand_id
1 'polypeptide(L)'
;MNPLALNVELPQRMRTQPQIAIGLLPIGMMFASFAPLFFLAVSLLSILGIPEDAPVKDQTNGMLWIVLLLFAMVILTITGYLLGWVLNAIVLRVFFKWPKQKISRVLLYSEVPPSWLKETITTTGAASSSEIPSAWAVTRQMGKSSFILKRGVLAFGAPMYLIMAVLPAINGRAEATAFYFLWQACLWGAAGTLFGFMIWYFSERSFLKEHAKKKS
;
A
#
# COMPACT_ATOMS: atom_id res chain seq x y z
N MET A 1 -18.85 -5.24 10.12
CA MET A 1 -17.63 -5.95 9.64
C MET A 1 -16.83 -4.97 8.79
N ASN A 2 -15.51 -5.11 8.72
CA ASN A 2 -14.65 -4.19 7.98
C ASN A 2 -14.62 -4.59 6.48
N PRO A 3 -14.52 -3.62 5.54
CA PRO A 3 -14.24 -3.90 4.14
C PRO A 3 -13.00 -4.76 3.97
N LEU A 4 -12.96 -5.59 2.92
CA LEU A 4 -11.85 -6.49 2.66
C LEU A 4 -10.51 -5.73 2.53
N ALA A 5 -10.56 -4.53 1.96
CA ALA A 5 -9.42 -3.61 1.86
C ALA A 5 -8.80 -3.21 3.20
N LEU A 6 -9.59 -3.22 4.28
CA LEU A 6 -9.18 -2.80 5.62
C LEU A 6 -9.10 -3.98 6.59
N ASN A 7 -9.37 -5.21 6.12
CA ASN A 7 -9.39 -6.39 6.95
C ASN A 7 -7.99 -6.98 7.08
N VAL A 8 -7.37 -6.78 8.25
CA VAL A 8 -6.00 -7.23 8.54
C VAL A 8 -5.91 -8.70 8.96
N GLU A 9 -7.01 -9.30 9.42
CA GLU A 9 -7.03 -10.69 9.90
C GLU A 9 -7.31 -11.69 8.77
N LEU A 10 -8.22 -11.35 7.86
CA LEU A 10 -8.69 -12.27 6.84
C LEU A 10 -7.60 -12.80 5.90
N PRO A 11 -6.63 -12.00 5.43
CA PRO A 11 -5.54 -12.50 4.57
C PRO A 11 -4.76 -13.66 5.19
N GLN A 12 -4.69 -13.75 6.52
CA GLN A 12 -3.96 -14.81 7.23
C GLN A 12 -4.68 -16.16 7.16
N ARG A 13 -6.02 -16.12 7.08
CA ARG A 13 -6.92 -17.28 7.00
C ARG A 13 -7.18 -17.72 5.55
N MET A 14 -6.91 -16.84 4.59
CA MET A 14 -7.07 -17.12 3.16
C MET A 14 -5.92 -17.95 2.61
N ARG A 15 -6.23 -18.76 1.58
CA ARG A 15 -5.24 -19.41 0.72
C ARG A 15 -4.48 -18.34 -0.06
N THR A 16 -3.21 -18.61 -0.35
CA THR A 16 -2.29 -17.67 -1.02
C THR A 16 -2.80 -17.26 -2.41
N GLN A 17 -3.39 -18.18 -3.17
CA GLN A 17 -3.88 -17.90 -4.52
C GLN A 17 -5.00 -16.84 -4.56
N PRO A 18 -6.15 -17.00 -3.87
CA PRO A 18 -7.17 -15.95 -3.75
C PRO A 18 -6.63 -14.63 -3.17
N GLN A 19 -5.73 -14.72 -2.19
CA GLN A 19 -5.12 -13.54 -1.58
C GLN A 19 -4.33 -12.72 -2.60
N ILE A 20 -3.46 -13.37 -3.40
CA ILE A 20 -2.71 -12.71 -4.47
C ILE A 20 -3.67 -12.18 -5.54
N ALA A 21 -4.63 -13.00 -5.99
CA ALA A 21 -5.55 -12.63 -7.07
C ALA A 21 -6.31 -11.32 -6.76
N ILE A 22 -6.78 -11.16 -5.53
CA ILE A 22 -7.53 -9.97 -5.10
C ILE A 22 -6.58 -8.82 -4.72
N GLY A 23 -5.40 -9.12 -4.18
CA GLY A 23 -4.41 -8.10 -3.80
C GLY A 23 -3.69 -7.47 -4.98
N LEU A 24 -3.59 -8.19 -6.11
CA LEU A 24 -2.78 -7.78 -7.26
C LEU A 24 -3.29 -6.49 -7.91
N LEU A 25 -4.59 -6.37 -8.17
CA LEU A 25 -5.15 -5.19 -8.86
C LEU A 25 -5.06 -3.90 -8.03
N PRO A 26 -5.44 -3.85 -6.74
CA PRO A 26 -5.23 -2.68 -5.88
C PRO A 26 -3.77 -2.22 -5.81
N ILE A 27 -2.85 -3.16 -5.61
CA ILE A 27 -1.41 -2.83 -5.53
C ILE A 27 -0.89 -2.39 -6.91
N GLY A 28 -1.23 -3.13 -7.97
CA GLY A 28 -0.83 -2.80 -9.33
C GLY A 28 -1.31 -1.43 -9.77
N MET A 29 -2.58 -1.08 -9.49
CA MET A 29 -3.12 0.24 -9.82
C MET A 29 -2.56 1.37 -8.97
N MET A 30 -2.21 1.09 -7.71
CA MET A 30 -1.46 2.05 -6.88
C MET A 30 -0.12 2.40 -7.52
N PHE A 31 0.64 1.43 -8.05
CA PHE A 31 1.88 1.69 -8.79
C PHE A 31 1.64 2.28 -10.18
N ALA A 32 0.59 1.86 -10.90
CA ALA A 32 0.25 2.43 -12.19
C ALA A 32 -0.06 3.94 -12.11
N SER A 33 -0.46 4.43 -10.94
CA SER A 33 -0.69 5.85 -10.68
C SER A 33 0.56 6.74 -10.79
N PHE A 34 1.76 6.16 -10.83
CA PHE A 34 2.99 6.90 -11.12
C PHE A 34 3.08 7.32 -12.59
N ALA A 35 2.44 6.61 -13.53
CA ALA A 35 2.43 6.99 -14.94
C ALA A 35 1.81 8.39 -15.16
N PRO A 36 0.58 8.70 -14.69
CA PRO A 36 0.03 10.05 -14.79
C PRO A 36 0.81 11.07 -13.95
N LEU A 37 1.51 10.64 -12.89
CA LEU A 37 2.35 11.54 -12.08
C LEU A 37 3.51 12.12 -12.89
N PHE A 38 4.11 11.38 -13.83
CA PHE A 38 5.17 11.92 -14.71
C PHE A 38 4.65 13.06 -15.59
N PHE A 39 3.46 12.92 -16.19
CA PHE A 39 2.85 13.97 -16.98
C PHE A 39 2.48 15.19 -16.14
N LEU A 40 1.99 14.95 -14.92
CA LEU A 40 1.68 16.01 -13.96
C LEU A 40 2.94 16.75 -13.50
N ALA A 41 4.06 16.04 -13.31
CA ALA A 41 5.35 16.64 -12.96
C ALA A 41 5.82 17.63 -14.03
N VAL A 42 5.78 17.23 -15.31
CA VAL A 42 6.11 18.10 -16.45
C VAL A 42 5.14 19.28 -16.54
N SER A 43 3.84 19.02 -16.40
CA SER A 43 2.82 20.08 -16.43
C SER A 43 3.04 21.11 -15.31
N LEU A 44 3.41 20.67 -14.11
CA LEU A 44 3.71 21.55 -12.98
C LEU A 44 4.97 22.41 -13.22
N LEU A 45 5.98 21.90 -13.93
CA LEU A 45 7.16 22.71 -14.30
C LEU A 45 6.72 23.89 -15.18
N SER A 46 5.94 23.60 -16.22
CA SER A 46 5.39 24.61 -17.14
C SER A 46 4.52 25.64 -16.42
N ILE A 47 3.58 25.20 -15.58
CA ILE A 47 2.67 26.09 -14.83
C ILE A 47 3.42 27.01 -13.87
N LEU A 48 4.49 26.52 -13.23
CA LEU A 48 5.27 27.28 -12.25
C LEU A 48 6.44 28.07 -12.87
N GLY A 49 6.59 28.03 -14.20
CA GLY A 49 7.62 28.75 -14.94
C GLY A 49 9.03 28.20 -14.68
N ILE A 50 9.16 26.93 -14.35
CA ILE A 50 10.45 26.27 -14.10
C ILE A 50 10.98 25.69 -15.42
N PRO A 51 12.19 26.04 -15.88
CA PRO A 51 12.79 25.44 -17.07
C PRO A 51 12.98 23.92 -16.90
N GLU A 52 12.73 23.15 -17.95
CA GLU A 52 12.73 21.67 -17.88
C GLU A 52 14.09 21.08 -17.50
N ASP A 53 15.19 21.71 -17.93
CA ASP A 53 16.55 21.27 -17.69
C ASP A 53 17.19 21.90 -16.43
N ALA A 54 16.46 22.79 -15.75
CA ALA A 54 17.00 23.47 -14.57
C ALA A 54 16.77 22.63 -13.30
N PRO A 55 17.73 22.60 -12.36
CA PRO A 55 17.53 21.95 -11.07
C PRO A 55 16.38 22.63 -10.32
N VAL A 56 15.28 21.89 -10.08
CA VAL A 56 14.06 22.42 -9.43
C VAL A 56 14.37 23.10 -8.09
N LYS A 57 15.31 22.55 -7.32
CA LYS A 57 15.69 23.06 -5.98
C LYS A 57 16.21 24.51 -5.97
N ASP A 58 16.76 24.98 -7.09
CA ASP A 58 17.42 26.29 -7.18
C ASP A 58 16.46 27.37 -7.71
N GLN A 59 15.20 27.00 -7.99
CA GLN A 59 14.19 27.87 -8.57
C GLN A 59 13.28 28.47 -7.50
N THR A 60 12.80 29.70 -7.72
CA THR A 60 11.91 30.41 -6.79
C THR A 60 10.68 29.60 -6.40
N ASN A 61 10.05 28.91 -7.37
CA ASN A 61 8.88 28.08 -7.17
C ASN A 61 9.21 26.59 -6.93
N GLY A 62 10.48 26.23 -6.78
CA GLY A 62 10.94 24.85 -6.68
C GLY A 62 10.35 24.08 -5.50
N MET A 63 10.31 24.71 -4.33
CA MET A 63 9.70 24.10 -3.13
C MET A 63 8.21 23.88 -3.29
N LEU A 64 7.49 24.84 -3.90
CA LEU A 64 6.06 24.68 -4.18
C LEU A 64 5.82 23.52 -5.15
N TRP A 65 6.63 23.39 -6.19
CA TRP A 65 6.57 22.27 -7.12
C TRP A 65 6.73 20.93 -6.40
N ILE A 66 7.72 20.80 -5.51
CA ILE A 66 7.97 19.57 -4.74
C ILE A 66 6.75 19.24 -3.86
N VAL A 67 6.21 20.22 -3.14
CA VAL A 67 5.05 20.01 -2.26
C VAL A 67 3.82 19.59 -3.06
N LEU A 68 3.53 20.26 -4.18
CA LEU A 68 2.39 19.94 -5.04
C LEU A 68 2.54 18.56 -5.68
N LEU A 69 3.74 18.20 -6.14
CA LEU A 69 4.00 16.89 -6.72
C LEU A 69 3.83 15.77 -5.68
N LEU A 70 4.39 15.94 -4.48
CA LEU A 70 4.23 14.97 -3.39
C LEU A 70 2.77 14.82 -2.97
N PHE A 71 2.03 15.92 -2.88
CA PHE A 71 0.60 15.89 -2.57
C PHE A 71 -0.19 15.15 -3.66
N ALA A 72 0.06 15.46 -4.93
CA ALA A 72 -0.55 14.79 -6.07
C ALA A 72 -0.22 13.28 -6.09
N MET A 73 1.02 12.90 -5.77
CA MET A 73 1.44 11.50 -5.65
C MET A 73 0.62 10.75 -4.60
N VAL A 74 0.39 11.32 -3.43
CA VAL A 74 -0.42 10.68 -2.38
C VAL A 74 -1.87 10.50 -2.86
N ILE A 75 -2.45 11.53 -3.49
CA ILE A 75 -3.83 11.43 -4.01
C ILE A 75 -3.93 10.37 -5.10
N LEU A 76 -3.01 10.39 -6.08
CA LEU A 76 -3.00 9.45 -7.19
C LEU A 76 -2.80 8.00 -6.73
N THR A 77 -1.92 7.76 -5.75
CA THR A 77 -1.69 6.41 -5.20
C THR A 77 -2.91 5.89 -4.44
N ILE A 78 -3.56 6.72 -3.61
CA ILE A 78 -4.82 6.36 -2.94
C ILE A 78 -5.91 6.09 -3.99
N THR A 79 -6.04 6.94 -5.00
CA THR A 79 -7.03 6.79 -6.07
C THR A 79 -6.79 5.51 -6.86
N GLY A 80 -5.55 5.22 -7.26
CA GLY A 80 -5.16 3.99 -7.93
C GLY A 80 -5.50 2.76 -7.10
N TYR A 81 -5.17 2.77 -5.80
CA TYR A 81 -5.52 1.69 -4.89
C TYR A 81 -7.03 1.42 -4.84
N LEU A 82 -7.85 2.48 -4.72
CA LEU A 82 -9.32 2.36 -4.72
C LEU A 82 -9.85 1.89 -6.07
N LEU A 83 -9.31 2.38 -7.18
CA LEU A 83 -9.67 1.92 -8.53
C LEU A 83 -9.37 0.44 -8.72
N GLY A 84 -8.26 -0.07 -8.19
CA GLY A 84 -7.97 -1.51 -8.24
C GLY A 84 -9.00 -2.37 -7.50
N TRP A 85 -9.60 -1.87 -6.42
CA TRP A 85 -10.74 -2.55 -5.77
C TRP A 85 -12.02 -2.53 -6.62
N VAL A 86 -12.25 -1.43 -7.34
CA VAL A 86 -13.36 -1.37 -8.32
C VAL A 86 -13.12 -2.34 -9.48
N LEU A 87 -11.89 -2.42 -9.98
CA LEU A 87 -11.51 -3.38 -11.02
C LEU A 87 -11.69 -4.82 -10.54
N ASN A 88 -11.36 -5.16 -9.29
CA ASN A 88 -11.69 -6.46 -8.70
C ASN A 88 -13.20 -6.75 -8.79
N ALA A 89 -14.04 -5.78 -8.43
CA ALA A 89 -15.49 -5.94 -8.53
C ALA A 89 -15.96 -6.18 -9.98
N ILE A 90 -15.38 -5.45 -10.94
CA ILE A 90 -15.66 -5.62 -12.38
C ILE A 90 -15.22 -7.01 -12.84
N VAL A 91 -14.02 -7.46 -12.47
CA VAL A 91 -13.50 -8.78 -12.87
C VAL A 91 -14.38 -9.89 -12.32
N LEU A 92 -14.76 -9.82 -11.04
CA LEU A 92 -15.68 -10.78 -10.41
C LEU A 92 -17.06 -10.77 -11.08
N ARG A 93 -17.53 -9.60 -11.54
CA ARG A 93 -18.82 -9.46 -12.21
C ARG A 93 -18.80 -9.99 -13.65
N VAL A 94 -17.77 -9.67 -14.42
CA VAL A 94 -17.71 -9.93 -15.86
C VAL A 94 -17.19 -11.33 -16.15
N PHE A 95 -16.03 -11.69 -15.58
CA PHE A 95 -15.39 -12.98 -15.87
C PHE A 95 -15.97 -14.11 -15.03
N PHE A 96 -16.16 -13.89 -13.73
CA PHE A 96 -16.70 -14.91 -12.83
C PHE A 96 -18.22 -14.90 -12.73
N LYS A 97 -18.90 -13.94 -13.40
CA LYS A 97 -20.36 -13.80 -13.44
C LYS A 97 -21.02 -13.76 -12.05
N TRP A 98 -20.31 -13.23 -11.03
CA TRP A 98 -20.88 -13.20 -9.68
C TRP A 98 -22.06 -12.21 -9.58
N PRO A 99 -23.09 -12.56 -8.80
CA PRO A 99 -24.18 -11.63 -8.49
C PRO A 99 -23.67 -10.45 -7.65
N LYS A 100 -24.25 -9.27 -7.84
CA LYS A 100 -23.84 -8.02 -7.16
C LYS A 100 -23.82 -8.19 -5.63
N GLN A 101 -24.80 -8.92 -5.09
CA GLN A 101 -24.92 -9.20 -3.65
C GLN A 101 -23.70 -9.99 -3.14
N LYS A 102 -23.24 -11.00 -3.89
CA LYS A 102 -22.06 -11.79 -3.53
C LYS A 102 -20.79 -10.95 -3.56
N ILE A 103 -20.62 -10.11 -4.57
CA ILE A 103 -19.48 -9.18 -4.67
C ILE A 103 -19.46 -8.21 -3.50
N SER A 104 -20.61 -7.61 -3.17
CA SER A 104 -20.75 -6.71 -2.01
C SER A 104 -20.39 -7.40 -0.70
N ARG A 105 -20.90 -8.61 -0.47
CA ARG A 105 -20.59 -9.43 0.71
C ARG A 105 -19.08 -9.69 0.84
N VAL A 106 -18.44 -10.05 -0.25
CA VAL A 106 -16.99 -10.32 -0.26
C VAL A 106 -16.16 -9.05 -0.06
N LEU A 107 -16.42 -7.99 -0.83
CA LEU A 107 -15.54 -6.81 -0.83
C LEU A 107 -15.84 -5.82 0.31
N LEU A 108 -17.11 -5.60 0.66
CA LEU A 108 -17.49 -4.63 1.69
C LEU A 108 -17.67 -5.25 3.07
N TYR A 109 -18.02 -6.54 3.14
CA TYR A 109 -18.28 -7.23 4.40
C TYR A 109 -17.26 -8.31 4.75
N SER A 110 -16.27 -8.56 3.87
CA SER A 110 -15.25 -9.60 4.05
C SER A 110 -15.82 -11.04 4.15
N GLU A 111 -17.01 -11.29 3.62
CA GLU A 111 -17.63 -12.63 3.60
C GLU A 111 -17.11 -13.44 2.41
N VAL A 112 -15.88 -13.93 2.51
CA VAL A 112 -15.25 -14.75 1.45
C VAL A 112 -15.82 -16.16 1.37
N PRO A 113 -15.85 -16.80 0.19
CA PRO A 113 -16.23 -18.20 0.05
C PRO A 113 -15.37 -19.12 0.94
N PRO A 114 -15.93 -20.17 1.56
CA PRO A 114 -15.16 -21.13 2.37
C PRO A 114 -14.00 -21.77 1.60
N SER A 115 -14.16 -21.98 0.29
CA SER A 115 -13.11 -22.49 -0.60
C SER A 115 -11.87 -21.61 -0.69
N TRP A 116 -11.96 -20.34 -0.31
CA TRP A 116 -10.82 -19.42 -0.24
C TRP A 116 -10.07 -19.51 1.08
N LEU A 117 -10.61 -20.20 2.09
CA LEU A 117 -9.98 -20.38 3.39
C LEU A 117 -9.08 -21.63 3.39
N LYS A 118 -8.08 -21.63 4.27
CA LYS A 118 -7.19 -22.78 4.49
C LYS A 118 -7.98 -23.94 5.13
N GLU A 119 -7.70 -25.18 4.71
CA GLU A 119 -8.50 -26.38 5.06
C GLU A 119 -8.55 -26.68 6.55
N THR A 120 -7.50 -26.32 7.30
CA THR A 120 -7.41 -26.48 8.76
C THR A 120 -8.56 -25.82 9.52
N ILE A 121 -9.25 -24.84 8.93
CA ILE A 121 -10.42 -24.16 9.54
C ILE A 121 -11.73 -24.93 9.26
N THR A 122 -11.80 -25.69 8.18
CA THR A 122 -13.02 -26.37 7.70
C THR A 122 -13.22 -27.75 8.29
N THR A 123 -12.15 -28.48 8.62
CA THR A 123 -12.23 -29.88 9.09
C THR A 123 -12.47 -29.98 10.60
N THR A 124 -12.16 -28.92 11.35
CA THR A 124 -12.41 -28.83 12.79
C THR A 124 -13.73 -28.07 13.00
N GLY A 125 -14.85 -28.78 12.85
CA GLY A 125 -16.16 -28.20 13.12
C GLY A 125 -16.22 -27.57 14.51
N ALA A 126 -16.65 -26.31 14.60
CA ALA A 126 -17.16 -25.63 15.79
C ALA A 126 -16.33 -25.66 17.10
N ALA A 127 -15.11 -26.19 17.12
CA ALA A 127 -14.21 -26.16 18.26
C ALA A 127 -13.19 -25.01 18.10
N SER A 128 -13.33 -24.02 18.99
CA SER A 128 -12.43 -22.90 19.27
C SER A 128 -12.08 -21.95 18.11
N SER A 129 -13.05 -21.11 17.73
CA SER A 129 -12.80 -19.77 17.15
C SER A 129 -11.96 -18.84 18.06
N SER A 130 -11.53 -19.34 19.23
CA SER A 130 -10.72 -18.67 20.25
C SER A 130 -9.20 -18.86 20.13
N GLU A 131 -8.68 -19.73 19.25
CA GLU A 131 -7.28 -20.19 19.35
C GLU A 131 -6.35 -19.93 18.17
N ILE A 132 -6.78 -19.26 17.09
CA ILE A 132 -5.80 -18.74 16.13
C ILE A 132 -5.34 -17.37 16.66
N PRO A 133 -4.09 -17.24 17.16
CA PRO A 133 -3.58 -15.93 17.58
C PRO A 133 -3.68 -15.00 16.38
N SER A 134 -4.23 -13.79 16.55
CA SER A 134 -4.20 -12.84 15.46
C SER A 134 -2.73 -12.65 15.05
N ALA A 135 -2.40 -12.76 13.76
CA ALA A 135 -1.00 -12.58 13.38
C ALA A 135 -0.55 -11.13 13.65
N TRP A 136 -1.49 -10.20 13.86
CA TRP A 136 -1.18 -8.89 14.42
C TRP A 136 -0.67 -8.99 15.86
N ALA A 137 -1.24 -9.84 16.73
CA ALA A 137 -0.73 -10.05 18.08
C ALA A 137 0.71 -10.58 18.07
N VAL A 138 1.04 -11.51 17.17
CA VAL A 138 2.42 -11.99 16.97
C VAL A 138 3.32 -10.88 16.42
N THR A 139 2.85 -10.14 15.42
CA THR A 139 3.59 -9.03 14.81
C THR A 139 3.85 -7.90 15.82
N ARG A 140 2.89 -7.64 16.70
CA ARG A 140 2.96 -6.62 17.75
C ARG A 140 4.04 -6.93 18.78
N GLN A 141 4.27 -8.22 19.09
CA GLN A 141 5.35 -8.65 19.98
C GLN A 141 6.74 -8.31 19.42
N MET A 142 6.90 -8.23 18.09
CA MET A 142 8.16 -7.81 17.47
C MET A 142 8.49 -6.32 17.72
N GLY A 143 7.51 -5.54 18.18
CA GLY A 143 7.67 -4.13 18.51
C GLY A 143 7.50 -3.18 17.33
N LYS A 144 7.02 -1.97 17.62
CA LYS A 144 6.68 -0.94 16.63
C LYS A 144 7.87 -0.52 15.77
N SER A 145 9.04 -0.30 16.37
CA SER A 145 10.25 0.12 15.67
C SER A 145 10.74 -0.93 14.67
N SER A 146 10.81 -2.20 15.11
CA SER A 146 11.19 -3.33 14.26
C SER A 146 10.24 -3.50 13.08
N PHE A 147 8.93 -3.33 13.31
CA PHE A 147 7.93 -3.35 12.25
C PHE A 147 8.14 -2.22 11.23
N ILE A 148 8.28 -0.98 11.70
CA ILE A 148 8.47 0.18 10.82
C ILE A 148 9.75 0.03 10.00
N LEU A 149 10.84 -0.44 10.61
CA LEU A 149 12.10 -0.67 9.91
C LEU A 149 11.96 -1.77 8.85
N LYS A 150 11.44 -2.95 9.20
CA LYS A 150 11.38 -4.09 8.28
C LYS A 150 10.32 -3.94 7.19
N ARG A 151 9.11 -3.49 7.56
CA ARG A 151 7.96 -3.42 6.66
C ARG A 151 7.79 -2.07 6.00
N GLY A 152 8.20 -0.99 6.65
CA GLY A 152 8.18 0.36 6.09
C GLY A 152 9.45 0.67 5.32
N VAL A 153 10.58 0.77 6.02
CA VAL A 153 11.83 1.22 5.41
C VAL A 153 12.42 0.17 4.45
N LEU A 154 12.61 -1.07 4.90
CA LEU A 154 13.29 -2.08 4.08
C LEU A 154 12.40 -2.66 2.98
N ALA A 155 11.13 -2.97 3.27
CA ALA A 155 10.25 -3.58 2.27
C ALA A 155 9.63 -2.58 1.28
N PHE A 156 9.63 -1.28 1.58
CA PHE A 156 9.04 -0.25 0.71
C PHE A 156 10.02 0.87 0.37
N GLY A 157 10.63 1.51 1.38
CA GLY A 157 11.60 2.59 1.17
C GLY A 157 12.82 2.17 0.36
N ALA A 158 13.43 1.02 0.65
CA ALA A 158 14.63 0.56 -0.04
C ALA A 158 14.39 0.19 -1.52
N PRO A 159 13.33 -0.57 -1.90
CA PRO A 159 12.98 -0.75 -3.31
C PRO A 159 12.77 0.57 -4.05
N MET A 160 12.06 1.53 -3.43
CA MET A 160 11.84 2.84 -4.05
C MET A 160 13.13 3.64 -4.20
N TYR A 161 14.03 3.60 -3.22
CA TYR A 161 15.37 4.19 -3.34
C TYR A 161 16.15 3.60 -4.51
N LEU A 162 16.15 2.27 -4.68
CA LEU A 162 16.84 1.63 -5.80
C LEU A 162 16.25 2.08 -7.15
N ILE A 163 14.93 2.10 -7.27
CA ILE A 163 14.25 2.46 -8.51
C ILE A 163 14.40 3.95 -8.85
N MET A 164 14.29 4.83 -7.85
CA MET A 164 14.18 6.27 -8.06
C MET A 164 15.49 7.03 -7.87
N ALA A 165 16.47 6.44 -7.18
CA ALA A 165 17.78 7.06 -6.99
C ALA A 165 18.86 6.37 -7.83
N VAL A 166 18.94 5.04 -7.74
CA VAL A 166 20.04 4.26 -8.35
C VAL A 166 19.86 4.09 -9.85
N LEU A 167 18.66 3.70 -10.33
CA LEU A 167 18.44 3.53 -11.78
C LEU A 167 18.67 4.83 -12.59
N PRO A 168 18.18 6.02 -12.17
CA PRO A 168 18.46 7.25 -12.91
C PRO A 168 19.95 7.61 -12.96
N ALA A 169 20.69 7.35 -11.87
CA ALA A 169 22.13 7.58 -11.83
C ALA A 169 22.89 6.65 -12.78
N ILE A 170 22.53 5.36 -12.82
CA ILE A 170 23.12 4.38 -13.75
C ILE A 170 22.79 4.73 -15.21
N ASN A 171 21.57 5.21 -15.47
CA ASN A 171 21.12 5.58 -16.81
C ASN A 171 21.61 6.97 -17.26
N GLY A 172 22.50 7.62 -16.50
CA GLY A 172 23.06 8.93 -16.83
C GLY A 172 22.07 10.10 -16.75
N ARG A 173 20.89 9.89 -16.15
CA ARG A 173 19.86 10.93 -15.98
C ARG A 173 20.01 11.74 -14.69
N ALA A 174 20.91 11.32 -13.80
CA ALA A 174 21.23 12.02 -12.56
C ALA A 174 22.73 11.94 -12.28
N GLU A 175 23.30 13.02 -11.74
CA GLU A 175 24.69 13.02 -11.31
C GLU A 175 24.88 12.13 -10.08
N ALA A 176 25.71 11.10 -10.23
CA ALA A 176 26.02 10.13 -9.20
C ALA A 176 26.96 10.70 -8.11
N THR A 177 26.51 11.73 -7.39
CA THR A 177 27.26 12.31 -6.28
C THR A 177 26.91 11.62 -4.95
N ALA A 178 27.86 11.60 -4.00
CA ALA A 178 27.62 11.06 -2.67
C ALA A 178 26.45 11.78 -1.97
N PHE A 179 26.36 13.11 -2.13
CA PHE A 179 25.27 13.91 -1.59
C PHE A 179 23.90 13.50 -2.17
N TYR A 180 23.81 13.27 -3.49
CA TYR A 180 22.58 12.82 -4.14
C TYR A 180 22.06 11.50 -3.54
N PHE A 181 22.94 10.50 -3.40
CA PHE A 181 22.56 9.21 -2.81
C PHE A 181 22.16 9.33 -1.35
N LEU A 182 22.89 10.11 -0.55
CA LEU A 182 22.56 10.38 0.85
C LEU A 182 21.19 11.06 0.97
N TRP A 183 20.93 12.09 0.17
CA TRP A 183 19.66 12.81 0.17
C TRP A 183 18.49 11.90 -0.21
N GLN A 184 18.65 11.12 -1.27
CA GLN A 184 17.64 10.15 -1.71
C GLN A 184 17.40 9.07 -0.65
N ALA A 185 18.45 8.58 0.01
CA ALA A 185 18.33 7.61 1.09
C ALA A 185 17.54 8.19 2.28
N CYS A 186 17.80 9.44 2.65
CA CYS A 186 17.03 10.16 3.67
C CYS A 186 15.56 10.31 3.26
N LEU A 187 15.29 10.75 2.04
CA LEU A 187 13.93 10.96 1.52
C LEU A 187 13.11 9.66 1.55
N TRP A 188 13.64 8.59 0.95
CA TRP A 188 12.95 7.30 0.87
C TRP A 188 12.91 6.56 2.20
N GLY A 189 13.92 6.76 3.06
CA GLY A 189 13.92 6.29 4.44
C GLY A 189 12.81 6.94 5.27
N ALA A 190 12.63 8.26 5.13
CA ALA A 190 11.55 9.00 5.79
C ALA A 190 10.17 8.56 5.25
N ALA A 191 10.02 8.45 3.94
CA ALA A 191 8.78 7.97 3.31
C ALA A 191 8.43 6.54 3.77
N GLY A 192 9.39 5.61 3.78
CA GLY A 192 9.20 4.25 4.28
C GLY A 192 8.85 4.21 5.77
N THR A 193 9.46 5.08 6.58
CA THR A 193 9.14 5.22 8.01
C THR A 193 7.69 5.68 8.21
N LEU A 194 7.27 6.72 7.50
CA LEU A 194 5.90 7.24 7.55
C LEU A 194 4.89 6.17 7.12
N PHE A 195 5.17 5.48 6.03
CA PHE A 195 4.34 4.38 5.52
C PHE A 195 4.21 3.24 6.55
N GLY A 196 5.33 2.78 7.11
CA GLY A 196 5.34 1.76 8.15
C GLY A 196 4.57 2.19 9.41
N PHE A 197 4.70 3.45 9.82
CA PHE A 197 3.96 4.01 10.94
C PHE A 197 2.45 4.03 10.68
N MET A 198 2.02 4.45 9.49
CA MET A 198 0.61 4.44 9.11
C MET A 198 0.03 3.03 9.17
N ILE A 199 0.70 2.04 8.58
CA ILE A 199 0.24 0.64 8.63
C ILE A 199 0.13 0.16 10.07
N TRP A 200 1.13 0.45 10.90
CA TRP A 200 1.10 0.09 12.31
C TRP A 200 -0.10 0.72 13.01
N TYR A 201 -0.33 2.02 12.83
CA TYR A 201 -1.41 2.75 13.48
C TYR A 201 -2.79 2.18 13.10
N PHE A 202 -3.03 1.94 11.80
CA PHE A 202 -4.31 1.38 11.35
C PHE A 202 -4.51 -0.06 11.82
N SER A 203 -3.45 -0.88 11.77
CA SER A 203 -3.52 -2.28 12.22
C SER A 203 -3.76 -2.38 13.73
N GLU A 204 -3.05 -1.58 14.53
CA GLU A 204 -3.22 -1.52 15.99
C GLU A 204 -4.63 -1.03 16.36
N ARG A 205 -5.12 0.02 15.69
CA ARG A 205 -6.47 0.54 15.94
C ARG A 205 -7.55 -0.47 15.59
N SER A 206 -7.39 -1.22 14.50
CA SER A 206 -8.34 -2.28 14.12
C SER A 206 -8.31 -3.44 15.11
N PHE A 207 -7.12 -3.88 15.52
CA PHE A 207 -6.93 -4.94 16.50
C PHE A 207 -7.56 -4.61 17.87
N LEU A 208 -7.32 -3.40 18.39
CA LEU A 208 -7.89 -2.97 19.67
C LEU A 208 -9.42 -2.90 19.62
N LYS A 209 -10.00 -2.45 18.50
CA LYS A 209 -11.46 -2.42 18.31
C LYS A 209 -12.07 -3.82 18.34
N GLU A 210 -11.43 -4.80 17.71
CA GLU A 210 -11.93 -6.19 17.67
C GLU A 210 -11.81 -6.88 19.03
N HIS A 211 -10.71 -6.65 19.76
CA HIS A 211 -10.56 -7.18 21.12
C HIS A 211 -11.48 -6.52 22.14
N ALA A 212 -11.81 -5.23 21.99
CA ALA A 212 -12.79 -4.56 22.84
C ALA A 212 -14.20 -5.16 22.64
N LYS A 213 -14.60 -5.46 21.39
CA LYS A 213 -15.88 -6.10 21.09
C LYS A 213 -16.03 -7.52 21.64
N LYS A 214 -14.93 -8.27 21.76
CA LYS A 214 -14.95 -9.62 22.33
C LYS A 214 -15.07 -9.64 23.87
N LYS A 215 -14.84 -8.51 24.54
CA LYS A 215 -14.94 -8.37 26.01
C LYS A 215 -16.29 -7.80 26.50
N SER A 216 -17.11 -7.28 25.58
CA SER A 216 -18.46 -6.76 25.86
C SER A 216 -19.52 -7.79 25.46
#